data_AF-A0A7W4PC67-F1
#
_entry.id   AF-A0A7W4PC67-F1
#
_cell.length_a   1.000
_cell.length_b   1.000
_cell.length_c   1.000
_cell.angle_alpha   90.00
_cell.angle_beta   90.00
_cell.angle_gamma   90.00
#
_symmetry.space_group_name_H-M   'P 1'
#
loop_
_entity.id
_entity.type
_entity.pdbx_description
1 polymer ?
#
loop_
_entity_poly.entity_id
_entity_poly.type
_entity_poly.pdbx_seq_one_letter_code
_entity_poly.pdbx_strand_id
1 'polypeptide(L)'
;MINADEVRPGMAVVGSDGVQVGVVQTVEGKARLQLTSADGAYHFLPLSDVMRIAGQSIVLGRHAADAIGSFDEDIPAGEDTT
;
A
#
# COMPACT_ATOMS: atom_id res chain seq x y z
N MET A 1 -7.79 5.59 -14.17
CA MET A 1 -6.40 5.23 -14.50
C MET A 1 -5.52 6.10 -13.64
N ILE A 2 -4.85 5.53 -12.63
CA ILE A 2 -3.94 6.27 -11.76
C ILE A 2 -2.56 6.26 -12.42
N ASN A 3 -1.96 7.44 -12.60
CA ASN A 3 -0.61 7.54 -13.15
C ASN A 3 0.41 7.37 -12.02
N ALA A 4 1.30 6.40 -12.20
CA ALA A 4 2.45 6.18 -11.31
C ALA A 4 3.32 7.44 -11.20
N ASP A 5 3.37 8.27 -12.25
CA ASP A 5 4.11 9.53 -12.30
C ASP A 5 3.58 10.60 -11.31
N GLU A 6 2.34 10.48 -10.84
CA GLU A 6 1.79 11.37 -9.80
C GLU A 6 2.18 10.91 -8.39
N VAL A 7 2.59 9.65 -8.25
CA VAL A 7 2.99 9.10 -6.96
C VAL A 7 4.43 9.48 -6.67
N ARG A 8 4.64 10.13 -5.53
CA ARG A 8 5.96 10.56 -5.07
C ARG A 8 6.36 9.86 -3.77
N PRO A 9 7.66 9.59 -3.60
CA PRO A 9 8.18 9.16 -2.30
C PRO A 9 7.84 10.22 -1.23
N GLY A 10 7.48 9.76 -0.04
CA GLY A 10 7.01 10.60 1.07
C GLY A 10 5.50 10.87 1.10
N MET A 11 4.71 10.38 0.14
CA MET A 11 3.26 10.49 0.19
C MET A 11 2.66 9.55 1.24
N ALA A 12 1.67 10.03 2.00
CA ALA A 12 0.96 9.18 2.97
C ALA A 12 -0.04 8.27 2.25
N VAL A 13 -0.01 6.97 2.54
CA VAL A 13 -1.01 6.02 2.05
C VAL A 13 -2.10 5.91 3.10
N VAL A 14 -3.33 6.19 2.70
CA VAL A 14 -4.53 6.14 3.54
C VAL A 14 -5.54 5.15 2.94
N GLY A 15 -6.16 4.36 3.80
CA GLY A 15 -7.27 3.50 3.40
C GLY A 15 -8.51 4.31 3.03
N SER A 16 -9.52 3.64 2.48
CA SER A 16 -10.81 4.27 2.17
C SER A 16 -11.51 4.85 3.40
N ASP A 17 -11.21 4.30 4.58
CA ASP A 17 -11.71 4.75 5.89
C ASP A 17 -11.00 6.02 6.39
N GLY A 18 -9.99 6.53 5.67
CA GLY A 18 -9.19 7.69 6.06
C GLY A 18 -8.04 7.38 7.04
N VAL A 19 -7.90 6.12 7.45
CA VAL A 19 -6.81 5.66 8.32
C VAL A 19 -5.51 5.55 7.54
N GLN A 20 -4.41 6.06 8.10
CA GLN A 20 -3.08 5.95 7.50
C GLN A 20 -2.55 4.51 7.61
N VAL A 21 -2.21 3.94 6.46
CA VAL A 21 -1.57 2.62 6.32
C VAL A 21 -0.07 2.76 6.48
N GLY A 22 0.53 3.75 5.83
CA GLY A 22 1.97 3.92 5.78
C GLY A 22 2.41 5.10 4.93
N VAL A 23 3.69 5.13 4.57
CA VAL A 23 4.29 6.18 3.74
C VAL A 23 4.93 5.55 2.50
N VAL A 24 4.65 6.10 1.33
CA VAL A 24 5.28 5.67 0.07
C VAL A 24 6.78 5.90 0.15
N GLN A 25 7.55 4.85 -0.12
CA GLN A 25 9.00 4.94 -0.20
C GLN A 25 9.48 5.01 -1.64
N THR A 26 8.96 4.16 -2.53
CA THR A 26 9.35 4.16 -3.94
C THR A 26 8.26 3.53 -4.79
N VAL A 27 8.32 3.74 -6.10
CA VAL A 27 7.42 3.12 -7.08
C VAL A 27 8.26 2.15 -7.90
N GLU A 28 7.89 0.87 -7.90
CA GLU A 28 8.53 -0.15 -8.74
C GLU A 28 7.80 -0.29 -10.07
N GLY A 29 8.52 -0.01 -11.16
CA GLY A 29 8.16 -0.42 -12.52
C GLY A 29 6.82 0.11 -13.04
N LYS A 30 6.24 1.15 -12.41
CA LYS A 30 4.92 1.73 -12.71
C LYS A 30 3.72 0.81 -12.45
N ALA A 31 3.92 -0.32 -11.79
CA ALA A 31 2.85 -1.26 -11.46
C ALA A 31 2.67 -1.46 -9.95
N ARG A 32 3.72 -1.23 -9.16
CA ARG A 32 3.73 -1.47 -7.71
C ARG A 32 4.27 -0.26 -6.96
N LEU A 33 3.73 -0.05 -5.77
CA LEU A 33 4.11 0.96 -4.82
C LEU A 33 4.73 0.30 -3.61
N GLN A 34 5.99 0.64 -3.33
CA GLN A 34 6.61 0.26 -2.08
C GLN A 34 6.25 1.31 -1.03
N LEU A 35 5.69 0.86 0.08
CA LEU A 35 5.33 1.68 1.22
C LEU A 35 5.94 1.09 2.49
N THR A 36 6.20 1.95 3.45
CA THR A 36 6.66 1.57 4.78
C THR A 36 5.50 1.73 5.74
N SER A 37 5.10 0.62 6.37
CA SER A 37 4.05 0.61 7.40
C SER A 37 4.54 1.31 8.68
N ALA A 38 3.61 1.62 9.57
CA ALA A 38 3.95 2.19 10.88
C ALA A 38 4.90 1.30 11.71
N ASP A 39 4.90 -0.01 11.47
CA ASP A 39 5.81 -0.98 12.10
C ASP A 39 7.26 -0.92 11.54
N GLY A 40 7.48 -0.16 10.45
CA GLY A 40 8.78 -0.06 9.79
C GLY A 40 9.04 -1.15 8.74
N ALA A 41 8.12 -2.10 8.60
CA ALA A 41 8.17 -3.11 7.54
C ALA A 41 7.89 -2.49 6.16
N TYR A 42 8.62 -2.97 5.15
CA TYR A 42 8.40 -2.60 3.75
C TYR A 42 7.36 -3.54 3.13
N HIS A 43 6.35 -2.95 2.51
CA HIS A 43 5.32 -3.69 1.80
C HIS A 43 5.14 -3.15 0.41
N PHE A 44 4.66 -4.02 -0.48
CA PHE A 44 4.38 -3.68 -1.86
C PHE A 44 2.89 -3.73 -2.08
N LEU A 45 2.35 -2.65 -2.65
CA LEU A 45 0.95 -2.52 -2.99
C LEU A 45 0.80 -2.36 -4.51
N PRO A 46 -0.08 -3.11 -5.18
CA PRO A 46 -0.37 -2.88 -6.58
C PRO A 46 -1.04 -1.50 -6.79
N LEU A 47 -0.69 -0.81 -7.87
CA LEU A 47 -1.36 0.44 -8.25
C LEU A 47 -2.87 0.27 -8.50
N SER A 48 -3.32 -0.96 -8.76
CA SER A 48 -4.74 -1.30 -8.89
C SER A 48 -5.55 -1.08 -7.62
N ASP A 49 -4.89 -1.13 -6.45
CA ASP A 49 -5.52 -0.90 -5.15
C ASP A 49 -5.72 0.60 -4.87
N VAL A 50 -5.01 1.45 -5.60
CA VAL A 50 -5.13 2.91 -5.47
C VAL A 50 -6.42 3.37 -6.14
N MET A 51 -7.32 3.92 -5.34
CA MET A 51 -8.57 4.48 -5.83
C MET A 51 -8.37 5.89 -6.39
N ARG A 52 -7.65 6.75 -5.65
CA ARG A 52 -7.33 8.12 -6.07
C ARG A 52 -6.15 8.70 -5.32
N ILE A 53 -5.53 9.73 -5.90
CA ILE A 53 -4.54 10.56 -5.23
C ILE A 53 -5.22 11.86 -4.78
N ALA A 54 -5.07 12.20 -3.50
CA ALA A 54 -5.61 13.38 -2.86
C ALA A 54 -4.45 14.29 -2.43
N GLY A 55 -3.94 15.10 -3.36
CA GLY A 55 -2.83 16.02 -3.10
C GLY A 55 -1.53 15.27 -2.77
N GLN A 56 -1.18 15.20 -1.49
CA GLN A 56 0.03 14.50 -0.98
C GLN A 56 -0.29 13.14 -0.33
N SER A 57 -1.53 12.66 -0.46
CA SER A 57 -1.96 11.39 0.11
C SER A 57 -2.56 10.48 -0.96
N ILE A 58 -2.36 9.18 -0.83
CA ILE A 58 -2.89 8.15 -1.72
C ILE A 58 -4.04 7.46 -1.01
N VAL A 59 -5.23 7.49 -1.60
CA VAL A 59 -6.43 6.85 -1.06
C VAL A 59 -6.61 5.49 -1.74
N LEU A 60 -6.64 4.44 -0.93
CA LEU A 60 -6.90 3.08 -1.39
C LEU A 60 -8.39 2.83 -1.59
N GLY A 61 -8.71 1.83 -2.41
CA GLY A 61 -10.07 1.33 -2.62
C GLY A 61 -10.55 0.39 -1.51
N ARG A 62 -9.64 -0.03 -0.62
CA ARG A 62 -9.91 -0.86 0.55
C ARG A 62 -9.56 -0.16 1.86
N HIS A 63 -10.08 -0.71 2.96
CA HIS A 63 -9.82 -0.21 4.30
C HIS A 63 -8.36 -0.43 4.71
N ALA A 64 -7.83 0.44 5.57
CA ALA A 64 -6.43 0.36 5.99
C ALA A 64 -6.11 -0.97 6.68
N ALA A 65 -6.99 -1.45 7.56
CA ALA A 65 -6.82 -2.73 8.25
C ALA A 65 -6.76 -3.92 7.28
N ASP A 66 -7.53 -3.86 6.20
CA ASP A 66 -7.59 -4.91 5.18
C ASP A 66 -6.32 -4.91 4.32
N ALA A 67 -5.85 -3.72 3.91
CA ALA A 67 -4.56 -3.57 3.24
C ALA A 67 -3.39 -4.06 4.11
N ILE A 68 -3.40 -3.72 5.41
CA ILE A 68 -2.38 -4.15 6.38
C ILE A 68 -2.44 -5.67 6.60
N GLY A 69 -3.64 -6.26 6.73
CA GLY A 69 -3.80 -7.70 6.89
C GLY A 69 -3.25 -8.49 5.70
N SER A 70 -3.51 -8.02 4.47
CA SER A 70 -2.95 -8.66 3.27
C SER A 70 -1.43 -8.58 3.15
N PHE A 71 -0.78 -7.71 3.91
CA PHE A 71 0.67 -7.67 3.93
C PHE A 71 1.30 -8.85 4.69
N ASP A 72 0.60 -9.38 5.69
CA ASP A 72 1.01 -10.53 6.51
C ASP A 72 0.76 -11.86 5.76
N GLU A 73 -0.31 -11.91 4.96
CA GLU A 73 -0.71 -13.08 4.15
C GLU A 73 0.19 -13.36 2.93
N ASP A 74 1.06 -12.43 2.51
CA ASP A 74 2.07 -12.67 1.46
C ASP A 74 3.39 -13.25 2.01
N ILE A 75 3.45 -13.57 3.31
CA ILE A 75 4.35 -14.63 3.77
C ILE A 75 3.56 -15.91 3.48
N PRO A 76 4.03 -16.86 2.64
CA PRO A 76 3.42 -18.17 2.63
C PRO A 76 3.55 -18.69 4.05
N ALA A 77 2.45 -18.60 4.81
CA ALA A 77 2.24 -19.41 5.98
C ALA A 77 2.42 -20.81 5.42
N GLY A 78 3.59 -21.39 5.70
CA GLY A 78 3.86 -22.77 5.39
C GLY A 78 2.67 -23.53 5.92
N GLU A 79 1.86 -24.04 5.00
CA GLU A 79 0.89 -25.09 5.24
C GLU A 79 1.68 -26.31 5.70
N ASP A 80 2.13 -26.32 6.95
CA ASP A 80 2.64 -27.49 7.65
C ASP A 80 1.79 -27.65 8.91
N THR A 81 0.51 -27.92 8.68
CA THR A 81 -0.32 -28.66 9.62
C THR A 81 -0.29 -30.12 9.13
N THR A 82 0.59 -30.93 9.71
CA THR A 82 0.61 -32.39 9.61
C THR A 82 0.72 -32.96 11.02
#